data_AF-A0A4R0JNT8-F1
#
_entry.id   AF-A0A4R0JNT8-F1
#
_cell.length_a   1.000
_cell.length_b   1.000
_cell.length_c   1.000
_cell.angle_alpha   90.00
_cell.angle_beta   90.00
_cell.angle_gamma   90.00
#
_symmetry.space_group_name_H-M   'P 1'
#
loop_
_entity.id
_entity.type
_entity.pdbx_description
1 polymer ?
#
loop_
_entity_poly.entity_id
_entity_poly.type
_entity_poly.pdbx_seq_one_letter_code
_entity_poly.pdbx_strand_id
1 'polypeptide(L)'
;MHTTTSTTPTRVPAIPQYSRGMVLAVWAAATVPMAVLAWVVAPAIAGDGASSRRFFITLLSALTFGLLWQAALVVILVLRERRDPSWTNVRDRLWLRPPQTASRRGGRLWWWVVVFALALAALDMLPFGPSGPAERNFGHFLESDAGQATFHHAWWLYALVAFELFLNTVIGEELLFRGLLLPRMGKAFGRADWIVNGVLFGCYHLHEPWVIPNAIATGFLTAGPTKRYRSALMGIAIHSVESVFFLVVLLPMVIS
;
A
#
# COMPACT_ATOMS: atom_id res chain seq x y z
N MET A 1 -30.44 -16.59 -47.50
CA MET A 1 -30.40 -15.46 -46.53
C MET A 1 -29.69 -15.94 -45.28
N HIS A 2 -28.39 -15.61 -45.13
CA HIS A 2 -27.65 -15.89 -43.90
C HIS A 2 -27.82 -14.71 -42.95
N THR A 3 -28.55 -14.93 -41.85
CA THR A 3 -28.72 -13.96 -40.78
C THR A 3 -27.42 -13.92 -39.97
N THR A 4 -26.57 -12.93 -40.22
CA THR A 4 -25.43 -12.62 -39.37
C THR A 4 -25.94 -12.03 -38.06
N THR A 5 -25.94 -12.83 -37.01
CA THR A 5 -26.07 -12.36 -35.63
C THR A 5 -24.90 -11.45 -35.30
N SER A 6 -25.13 -10.14 -35.40
CA SER A 6 -24.27 -9.11 -34.84
C SER A 6 -24.18 -9.32 -33.33
N THR A 7 -23.12 -9.99 -32.86
CA THR A 7 -22.72 -9.99 -31.46
C THR A 7 -22.22 -8.59 -31.12
N THR A 8 -23.12 -7.75 -30.61
CA THR A 8 -22.74 -6.48 -29.97
C THR A 8 -21.67 -6.80 -28.92
N PRO A 9 -20.44 -6.26 -29.02
CA PRO A 9 -19.42 -6.55 -28.04
C PRO A 9 -19.94 -6.08 -26.68
N THR A 10 -20.02 -7.01 -25.73
CA THR A 10 -20.36 -6.73 -24.34
C THR A 10 -19.47 -5.60 -23.86
N ARG A 11 -20.05 -4.40 -23.72
CA ARG A 11 -19.35 -3.21 -23.25
C ARG A 11 -18.86 -3.51 -21.85
N VAL A 12 -17.56 -3.85 -21.71
CA VAL A 12 -16.91 -3.98 -20.42
C VAL A 12 -17.21 -2.70 -19.66
N PRO A 13 -17.88 -2.76 -18.51
CA PRO A 13 -18.29 -1.54 -17.82
C PRO A 13 -17.05 -0.70 -17.52
N ALA A 14 -17.09 0.56 -17.94
CA ALA A 14 -15.92 1.41 -17.98
C ALA A 14 -15.58 1.85 -16.55
N ILE A 15 -14.36 1.53 -16.09
CA ILE A 15 -13.84 2.11 -14.86
C ILE A 15 -13.67 3.62 -15.09
N PRO A 16 -14.23 4.49 -14.23
CA PRO A 16 -14.07 5.94 -14.36
C PRO A 16 -12.58 6.32 -14.49
N GLN A 17 -12.29 7.32 -15.32
CA GLN A 17 -10.92 7.77 -15.52
C GLN A 17 -10.72 9.13 -14.87
N TYR A 18 -9.73 9.23 -14.00
CA TYR A 18 -9.41 10.45 -13.27
C TYR A 18 -8.58 11.41 -14.14
N SER A 19 -8.79 12.71 -13.94
CA SER A 19 -7.88 13.73 -14.42
C SER A 19 -6.59 13.73 -13.59
N ARG A 20 -5.52 14.37 -14.09
CA ARG A 20 -4.27 14.53 -13.31
C ARG A 20 -4.52 15.21 -11.97
N GLY A 21 -5.35 16.26 -11.95
CA GLY A 21 -5.72 16.97 -10.73
C GLY A 21 -6.46 16.08 -9.73
N MET A 22 -7.37 15.22 -10.18
CA MET A 22 -8.06 14.28 -9.29
C MET A 22 -7.10 13.22 -8.72
N VAL A 23 -6.17 12.71 -9.52
CA VAL A 23 -5.14 11.76 -9.04
C VAL A 23 -4.29 12.41 -7.95
N LEU A 24 -3.82 13.64 -8.17
CA LEU A 24 -3.04 14.39 -7.18
C LEU A 24 -3.87 14.73 -5.93
N ALA A 25 -5.15 15.07 -6.08
CA ALA A 25 -6.02 15.35 -4.94
C ALA A 25 -6.24 14.11 -4.06
N VAL A 26 -6.47 12.94 -4.67
CA VAL A 26 -6.61 11.67 -3.92
C VAL A 26 -5.28 11.29 -3.26
N TRP A 27 -4.16 11.44 -3.97
CA TRP A 27 -2.83 11.23 -3.39
C TRP A 27 -2.56 12.15 -2.20
N ALA A 28 -2.86 13.44 -2.31
CA ALA A 28 -2.68 14.41 -1.23
C ALA A 28 -3.59 14.09 -0.04
N ALA A 29 -4.84 13.69 -0.28
CA ALA A 29 -5.79 13.30 0.76
C ALA A 29 -5.35 12.06 1.56
N ALA A 30 -4.47 11.23 1.02
CA ALA A 30 -3.85 10.11 1.72
C ALA A 30 -2.49 10.48 2.36
N THR A 31 -1.68 11.26 1.64
CA THR A 31 -0.28 11.57 2.02
C THR A 31 -0.18 12.64 3.10
N VAL A 32 -0.93 13.74 2.96
CA VAL A 32 -0.83 14.87 3.89
C VAL A 32 -1.24 14.47 5.31
N PRO A 33 -2.35 13.73 5.54
CA PRO A 33 -2.69 13.27 6.88
C PRO A 33 -1.59 12.39 7.52
N MET A 34 -1.00 11.47 6.77
CA MET A 34 0.10 10.63 7.27
C MET A 34 1.31 11.47 7.70
N ALA A 35 1.71 12.43 6.87
CA ALA A 35 2.82 13.34 7.20
C ALA A 35 2.52 14.19 8.45
N VAL A 36 1.31 14.76 8.54
CA VAL A 36 0.89 15.55 9.72
C VAL A 36 0.86 14.68 10.98
N LEU A 37 0.35 13.45 10.88
CA LEU A 37 0.31 12.52 12.00
C LEU A 37 1.72 12.18 12.50
N ALA A 38 2.65 11.90 11.59
CA ALA A 38 4.03 11.51 11.90
C ALA A 38 4.91 12.65 12.42
N TRP A 39 4.75 13.86 11.89
CA TRP A 39 5.66 14.98 12.13
C TRP A 39 5.12 16.03 13.11
N VAL A 40 3.81 16.09 13.30
CA VAL A 40 3.18 17.11 14.16
C VAL A 40 2.45 16.44 15.32
N VAL A 41 1.51 15.54 15.04
CA VAL A 41 0.62 14.99 16.06
C VAL A 41 1.36 14.04 17.00
N ALA A 42 2.11 13.06 16.47
CA ALA A 42 2.83 12.10 17.30
C ALA A 42 3.88 12.79 18.21
N PRO A 43 4.76 13.68 17.71
CA PRO A 43 5.67 14.42 18.59
C PRO A 43 4.96 15.28 19.64
N ALA A 44 3.88 16.00 19.27
CA ALA A 44 3.14 16.84 20.22
C ALA A 44 2.50 16.03 21.35
N ILE A 45 1.99 14.82 21.07
CA ILE A 45 1.41 13.92 22.08
C ILE A 45 2.50 13.23 22.90
N ALA A 46 3.63 12.87 22.28
CA ALA A 46 4.78 12.29 22.98
C ALA A 46 5.40 13.30 23.96
N GLY A 47 5.44 14.57 23.60
CA GLY A 47 6.04 15.65 24.38
C GLY A 47 7.57 15.69 24.27
N ASP A 48 8.14 16.83 24.64
CA ASP A 48 9.59 17.03 24.64
C ASP A 48 10.28 16.09 25.63
N GLY A 49 11.40 15.49 25.22
CA GLY A 49 12.15 14.54 26.05
C GLY A 49 11.42 13.21 26.30
N ALA A 50 10.43 12.86 25.48
CA ALA A 50 9.75 11.56 25.56
C ALA A 50 10.75 10.40 25.52
N SER A 51 10.48 9.36 26.32
CA SER A 51 11.21 8.10 26.19
C SER A 51 10.98 7.47 24.82
N SER A 52 11.95 6.70 24.32
CA SER A 52 11.84 6.00 23.03
C SER A 52 10.57 5.16 22.94
N ARG A 53 10.20 4.48 24.03
CA ARG A 53 8.95 3.72 24.12
C ARG A 53 7.71 4.58 23.94
N ARG A 54 7.62 5.72 24.65
CA ARG A 54 6.46 6.61 24.56
C ARG A 54 6.33 7.15 23.13
N PHE A 55 7.43 7.65 22.58
CA PHE A 55 7.47 8.16 21.22
C PHE A 55 7.05 7.10 20.20
N PHE A 56 7.61 5.88 20.28
CA PHE A 56 7.26 4.75 19.43
C PHE A 56 5.75 4.44 19.49
N ILE A 57 5.18 4.25 20.68
CA ILE A 57 3.76 3.92 20.83
C ILE A 57 2.86 5.04 20.27
N THR A 58 3.22 6.30 20.51
CA THR A 58 2.46 7.44 19.96
C THR A 58 2.54 7.52 18.44
N LEU A 59 3.72 7.26 17.85
CA LEU A 59 3.91 7.26 16.41
C LEU A 59 3.15 6.10 15.75
N LEU A 60 3.31 4.87 16.26
CA LEU A 60 2.58 3.68 15.82
C LEU A 60 1.06 3.93 15.84
N SER A 61 0.54 4.42 16.96
CA SER A 61 -0.89 4.73 17.09
C SER A 61 -1.33 5.78 16.07
N ALA A 62 -0.57 6.86 15.89
CA ALA A 62 -0.89 7.93 14.94
C ALA A 62 -0.89 7.42 13.49
N LEU A 63 0.10 6.60 13.10
CA LEU A 63 0.18 6.00 11.77
C LEU A 63 -0.96 5.00 11.52
N THR A 64 -1.29 4.17 12.52
CA THR A 64 -2.48 3.30 12.48
C THR A 64 -3.76 4.11 12.20
N PHE A 65 -3.96 5.25 12.87
CA PHE A 65 -5.11 6.12 12.58
C PHE A 65 -5.09 6.69 11.16
N GLY A 66 -3.91 7.06 10.65
CA GLY A 66 -3.76 7.53 9.28
C GLY A 66 -4.12 6.44 8.24
N LEU A 67 -3.75 5.18 8.49
CA LEU A 67 -4.10 4.05 7.64
C LEU A 67 -5.60 3.72 7.70
N LEU A 68 -6.23 3.84 8.87
CA LEU A 68 -7.70 3.76 8.99
C LEU A 68 -8.39 4.84 8.15
N TRP A 69 -7.85 6.06 8.16
CA TRP A 69 -8.35 7.14 7.31
C TRP A 69 -8.22 6.80 5.82
N GLN A 70 -7.10 6.20 5.39
CA GLN A 70 -6.93 5.79 3.98
C GLN A 70 -7.91 4.71 3.56
N ALA A 71 -8.13 3.70 4.41
CA ALA A 71 -9.15 2.69 4.19
C ALA A 71 -10.53 3.34 3.99
N ALA A 72 -10.88 4.29 4.86
CA ALA A 72 -12.12 5.06 4.75
C ALA A 72 -12.16 5.89 3.46
N LEU A 73 -11.07 6.55 3.07
CA LEU A 73 -10.96 7.34 1.85
C LEU A 73 -11.24 6.49 0.61
N VAL A 74 -10.65 5.29 0.52
CA VAL A 74 -10.92 4.35 -0.58
C VAL A 74 -12.40 3.98 -0.63
N VAL A 75 -12.98 3.60 0.51
CA VAL A 75 -14.40 3.26 0.60
C VAL A 75 -15.28 4.42 0.14
N ILE A 76 -15.05 5.64 0.67
CA ILE A 76 -15.81 6.84 0.32
C ILE A 76 -15.76 7.10 -1.18
N LEU A 77 -14.57 7.02 -1.80
CA LEU A 77 -14.41 7.28 -3.23
C LEU A 77 -15.11 6.23 -4.08
N VAL A 78 -14.96 4.94 -3.76
CA VAL A 78 -15.66 3.86 -4.47
C VAL A 78 -17.18 3.97 -4.34
N LEU A 79 -17.68 4.35 -3.15
CA LEU A 79 -19.11 4.57 -2.91
C LEU A 79 -19.64 5.77 -3.70
N ARG A 80 -18.88 6.86 -3.81
CA ARG A 80 -19.29 8.04 -4.60
C ARG A 80 -19.43 7.73 -6.08
N GLU A 81 -18.58 6.83 -6.60
CA GLU A 81 -18.68 6.39 -7.99
C GLU A 81 -19.84 5.42 -8.26
N ARG A 82 -20.60 4.98 -7.23
CA ARG A 82 -21.82 4.15 -7.39
C ARG A 82 -22.92 4.80 -8.21
N ARG A 83 -22.86 6.12 -8.34
CA ARG A 83 -23.85 6.90 -9.10
C ARG A 83 -23.69 6.78 -10.61
N ASP A 84 -22.63 6.10 -11.09
CA ASP A 84 -22.40 5.85 -12.51
C ASP A 84 -23.30 4.70 -13.03
N PRO A 85 -24.10 4.89 -14.09
CA PRO A 85 -24.93 3.83 -14.70
C PRO A 85 -24.14 2.58 -15.15
N SER A 86 -22.83 2.71 -15.35
CA SER A 86 -21.91 1.62 -15.69
C SER A 86 -21.27 0.94 -14.46
N TRP A 87 -21.90 1.06 -13.28
CA TRP A 87 -21.39 0.49 -12.05
C TRP A 87 -21.29 -1.04 -12.09
N THR A 88 -20.06 -1.55 -12.05
CA THR A 88 -19.75 -2.94 -11.71
C THR A 88 -19.51 -3.10 -10.22
N ASN A 89 -19.49 -4.35 -9.75
CA ASN A 89 -19.15 -4.65 -8.37
C ASN A 89 -17.80 -4.02 -7.94
N VAL A 90 -17.67 -3.78 -6.64
CA VAL A 90 -16.47 -3.17 -6.03
C VAL A 90 -15.19 -3.93 -6.38
N ARG A 91 -15.26 -5.26 -6.45
CA ARG A 91 -14.09 -6.11 -6.74
C ARG A 91 -13.52 -5.83 -8.13
N ASP A 92 -14.37 -5.68 -9.13
CA ASP A 92 -13.94 -5.39 -10.51
C ASP A 92 -13.35 -3.99 -10.65
N ARG A 93 -13.91 -3.00 -9.94
CA ARG A 93 -13.41 -1.61 -9.95
C ARG A 93 -12.09 -1.41 -9.21
N LEU A 94 -11.80 -2.27 -8.25
CA LEU A 94 -10.55 -2.30 -7.50
C LEU A 94 -9.57 -3.37 -8.02
N TRP A 95 -9.88 -4.03 -9.13
CA TRP A 95 -9.09 -5.16 -9.66
C TRP A 95 -8.82 -6.25 -8.60
N LEU A 96 -9.74 -6.47 -7.65
CA LEU A 96 -9.69 -7.56 -6.67
C LEU A 96 -10.14 -8.89 -7.30
N ARG A 97 -9.36 -9.33 -8.28
CA ARG A 97 -9.60 -10.54 -9.06
C ARG A 97 -8.28 -11.28 -9.30
N PRO A 98 -8.33 -12.59 -9.58
CA PRO A 98 -7.13 -13.33 -9.98
C PRO A 98 -6.42 -12.69 -11.18
N PRO A 99 -5.09 -12.78 -11.26
CA PRO A 99 -4.32 -12.22 -12.38
C PRO A 99 -4.78 -12.79 -13.71
N GLN A 100 -4.80 -11.96 -14.75
CA GLN A 100 -5.33 -12.35 -16.06
C GLN A 100 -4.55 -11.76 -17.23
N THR A 101 -4.51 -12.50 -18.33
CA THR A 101 -4.03 -12.07 -19.65
C THR A 101 -5.18 -12.24 -20.66
N ALA A 102 -4.90 -12.02 -21.96
CA ALA A 102 -5.89 -12.26 -23.00
C ALA A 102 -6.37 -13.73 -23.08
N SER A 103 -5.55 -14.69 -22.64
CA SER A 103 -5.80 -16.12 -22.79
C SER A 103 -5.82 -16.92 -21.50
N ARG A 104 -5.45 -16.34 -20.35
CA ARG A 104 -5.36 -17.05 -19.06
C ARG A 104 -5.89 -16.21 -17.91
N ARG A 105 -6.43 -16.89 -16.89
CA ARG A 105 -6.87 -16.31 -15.62
C ARG A 105 -6.40 -17.19 -14.47
N GLY A 106 -5.75 -16.61 -13.47
CA GLY A 106 -5.20 -17.30 -12.31
C GLY A 106 -4.16 -18.37 -12.66
N GLY A 107 -4.17 -19.47 -11.90
CA GLY A 107 -3.29 -20.62 -12.09
C GLY A 107 -1.81 -20.23 -12.07
N ARG A 108 -1.07 -20.61 -13.11
CA ARG A 108 0.37 -20.37 -13.22
C ARG A 108 0.77 -18.88 -13.21
N LEU A 109 -0.16 -17.95 -13.42
CA LEU A 109 0.14 -16.52 -13.33
C LEU A 109 0.52 -16.10 -11.91
N TRP A 110 0.09 -16.84 -10.88
CA TRP A 110 0.49 -16.59 -9.50
C TRP A 110 1.97 -16.82 -9.22
N TRP A 111 2.68 -17.62 -10.04
CA TRP A 111 4.13 -17.78 -9.90
C TRP A 111 4.90 -16.47 -10.09
N TRP A 112 4.32 -15.49 -10.79
CA TRP A 112 4.92 -14.17 -10.87
C TRP A 112 4.97 -13.46 -9.52
N VAL A 113 4.03 -13.73 -8.59
CA VAL A 113 4.12 -13.18 -7.23
C VAL A 113 5.43 -13.62 -6.58
N VAL A 114 5.83 -14.89 -6.73
CA VAL A 114 7.10 -15.39 -6.19
C VAL A 114 8.28 -14.66 -6.82
N VAL A 115 8.30 -14.49 -8.14
CA VAL A 115 9.38 -13.78 -8.84
C VAL A 115 9.50 -12.32 -8.36
N PHE A 116 8.38 -11.60 -8.28
CA PHE A 116 8.39 -10.20 -7.84
C PHE A 116 8.65 -10.06 -6.34
N ALA A 117 8.20 -11.00 -5.51
CA ALA A 117 8.53 -11.04 -4.08
C ALA A 117 10.02 -11.29 -3.85
N LEU A 118 10.65 -12.18 -4.63
CA LEU A 118 12.09 -12.37 -4.57
C LEU A 118 12.86 -11.14 -5.06
N ALA A 119 12.35 -10.45 -6.08
CA ALA A 119 12.94 -9.18 -6.53
C ALA A 119 12.81 -8.07 -5.48
N LEU A 120 11.68 -8.03 -4.76
CA LEU A 120 11.46 -7.11 -3.64
C LEU A 120 12.42 -7.40 -2.49
N ALA A 121 12.50 -8.66 -2.06
CA ALA A 121 13.46 -9.08 -1.04
C ALA A 121 14.91 -8.76 -1.43
N ALA A 122 15.28 -8.95 -2.70
CA ALA A 122 16.62 -8.58 -3.19
C ALA A 122 16.84 -7.06 -3.20
N LEU A 123 15.82 -6.27 -3.50
CA LEU A 123 15.87 -4.81 -3.44
C LEU A 123 16.11 -4.34 -2.00
N ASP A 124 15.43 -4.91 -1.02
CA ASP A 124 15.59 -4.55 0.40
C ASP A 124 16.96 -4.90 0.98
N MET A 125 17.70 -5.81 0.34
CA MET A 125 19.10 -6.10 0.71
C MET A 125 20.10 -5.07 0.17
N LEU A 126 19.67 -4.18 -0.73
CA LEU A 126 20.54 -3.12 -1.25
C LEU A 126 20.54 -1.93 -0.28
N PRO A 127 21.69 -1.26 -0.09
CA PRO A 127 21.76 -0.02 0.68
C PRO A 127 21.12 1.12 -0.14
N PHE A 128 19.79 1.16 -0.17
CA PHE A 128 19.01 2.05 -1.00
C PHE A 128 18.47 3.24 -0.19
N GLY A 129 18.87 4.46 -0.55
CA GLY A 129 18.40 5.70 0.09
C GLY A 129 19.30 6.20 1.24
N PRO A 130 19.05 7.42 1.73
CA PRO A 130 19.79 7.99 2.86
C PRO A 130 19.42 7.31 4.18
N SER A 131 20.28 7.40 5.18
CA SER A 131 19.93 6.99 6.55
C SER A 131 18.93 7.97 7.17
N GLY A 132 17.88 7.44 7.77
CA GLY A 132 16.93 8.20 8.58
C GLY A 132 17.44 8.47 10.00
N PRO A 133 16.75 9.33 10.76
CA PRO A 133 17.03 9.53 12.19
C PRO A 133 16.84 8.23 12.97
N ALA A 134 17.78 7.90 13.86
CA ALA A 134 17.82 6.63 14.58
C ALA A 134 16.57 6.41 15.46
N GLU A 135 16.04 7.48 16.05
CA GLU A 135 14.85 7.46 16.90
C GLU A 135 13.55 7.16 16.15
N ARG A 136 13.57 7.21 14.82
CA ARG A 136 12.43 6.88 13.94
C ARG A 136 12.64 5.57 13.18
N ASN A 137 13.77 4.90 13.38
CA ASN A 137 14.06 3.63 12.75
C ASN A 137 13.52 2.48 13.63
N PHE A 138 12.54 1.74 13.11
CA PHE A 138 11.91 0.66 13.85
C PHE A 138 12.89 -0.49 14.16
N GLY A 139 13.77 -0.86 13.22
CA GLY A 139 14.78 -1.88 13.44
C GLY A 139 15.74 -1.53 14.57
N HIS A 140 16.27 -0.30 14.57
CA HIS A 140 17.13 0.19 15.66
C HIS A 140 16.39 0.23 17.00
N PHE A 141 15.10 0.60 16.99
CA PHE A 141 14.29 0.55 18.21
C PHE A 141 14.19 -0.88 18.73
N LEU A 142 13.88 -1.86 17.87
CA LEU A 142 13.79 -3.27 18.24
C LEU A 142 15.11 -3.82 18.78
N GLU A 143 16.26 -3.42 18.25
CA GLU A 143 17.57 -3.84 18.73
C GLU A 143 17.95 -3.25 20.10
N SER A 144 17.28 -2.18 20.55
CA SER A 144 17.56 -1.53 21.82
C SER A 144 16.92 -2.24 23.01
N ASP A 145 17.52 -2.09 24.21
CA ASP A 145 16.95 -2.56 25.48
C ASP A 145 15.51 -2.05 25.69
N ALA A 146 15.25 -0.80 25.30
CA ALA A 146 13.94 -0.19 25.41
C ALA A 146 12.92 -0.86 24.49
N GLY A 147 13.30 -1.24 23.27
CA GLY A 147 12.44 -1.96 22.33
C GLY A 147 12.15 -3.38 22.78
N GLN A 148 13.19 -4.13 23.16
CA GLN A 148 13.06 -5.47 23.72
C GLN A 148 12.12 -5.47 24.93
N ALA A 149 12.34 -4.57 25.90
CA ALA A 149 11.47 -4.42 27.07
C ALA A 149 10.05 -3.93 26.73
N THR A 150 9.87 -3.22 25.61
CA THR A 150 8.54 -2.76 25.16
C THR A 150 7.70 -3.91 24.61
N PHE A 151 8.33 -4.88 23.94
CA PHE A 151 7.63 -6.00 23.29
C PHE A 151 7.57 -7.27 24.14
N HIS A 152 8.42 -7.44 25.14
CA HIS A 152 8.41 -8.58 26.08
C HIS A 152 7.01 -8.84 26.66
N HIS A 153 6.44 -10.00 26.32
CA HIS A 153 5.06 -10.42 26.64
C HIS A 153 3.93 -9.44 26.24
N ALA A 154 4.21 -8.47 25.36
CA ALA A 154 3.26 -7.45 24.95
C ALA A 154 2.40 -7.90 23.75
N TRP A 155 1.62 -8.98 23.91
CA TRP A 155 0.73 -9.51 22.87
C TRP A 155 -0.25 -8.49 22.29
N TRP A 156 -0.71 -7.54 23.11
CA TRP A 156 -1.57 -6.45 22.65
C TRP A 156 -0.86 -5.54 21.64
N LEU A 157 0.43 -5.30 21.83
CA LEU A 157 1.24 -4.45 20.95
C LEU A 157 1.60 -5.21 19.67
N TYR A 158 1.88 -6.51 19.78
CA TYR A 158 2.03 -7.39 18.61
C TYR A 158 0.76 -7.40 17.75
N ALA A 159 -0.42 -7.51 18.37
CA ALA A 159 -1.70 -7.44 17.67
C ALA A 159 -1.92 -6.06 17.01
N LEU A 160 -1.53 -4.97 17.67
CA LEU A 160 -1.57 -3.63 17.09
C LEU A 160 -0.66 -3.50 15.86
N VAL A 161 0.59 -3.97 15.94
CA VAL A 161 1.53 -3.99 14.80
C VAL A 161 0.99 -4.85 13.66
N ALA A 162 0.45 -6.04 13.95
CA ALA A 162 -0.16 -6.90 12.93
C ALA A 162 -1.37 -6.22 12.25
N PHE A 163 -2.19 -5.52 13.02
CA PHE A 163 -3.29 -4.74 12.49
C PHE A 163 -2.82 -3.57 11.63
N GLU A 164 -1.79 -2.85 12.09
CA GLU A 164 -1.16 -1.77 11.33
C GLU A 164 -0.58 -2.27 10.01
N LEU A 165 0.18 -3.37 10.01
CA LEU A 165 0.77 -3.95 8.80
C LEU A 165 -0.29 -4.44 7.80
N PHE A 166 -1.39 -5.00 8.30
CA PHE A 166 -2.54 -5.36 7.48
C PHE A 166 -3.20 -4.12 6.85
N LEU A 167 -3.43 -3.08 7.64
CA LEU A 167 -3.95 -1.81 7.14
C LEU A 167 -2.98 -1.16 6.15
N ASN A 168 -1.67 -1.20 6.43
CA ASN A 168 -0.63 -0.63 5.58
C ASN A 168 -0.68 -1.33 4.20
N THR A 169 -0.37 -2.63 4.15
CA THR A 169 -0.19 -3.28 2.86
C THR A 169 -1.51 -3.56 2.15
N VAL A 170 -2.53 -4.06 2.84
CA VAL A 170 -3.71 -4.62 2.16
C VAL A 170 -4.76 -3.56 1.87
N ILE A 171 -5.24 -2.83 2.89
CA ILE A 171 -6.43 -1.96 2.77
C ILE A 171 -6.09 -0.48 2.56
N GLY A 172 -4.92 -0.04 3.03
CA GLY A 172 -4.42 1.32 2.89
C GLY A 172 -3.70 1.49 1.58
N GLU A 173 -2.46 1.04 1.51
CA GLU A 173 -1.56 1.38 0.40
C GLU A 173 -1.93 0.65 -0.90
N GLU A 174 -1.93 -0.69 -0.93
CA GLU A 174 -2.19 -1.39 -2.20
C GLU A 174 -3.62 -1.17 -2.69
N LEU A 175 -4.61 -1.09 -1.79
CA LEU A 175 -5.97 -0.80 -2.21
C LEU A 175 -6.11 0.62 -2.77
N LEU A 176 -5.43 1.62 -2.19
CA LEU A 176 -5.44 2.98 -2.70
C LEU A 176 -4.67 3.10 -4.02
N PHE A 177 -3.43 2.63 -4.07
CA PHE A 177 -2.55 2.85 -5.21
C PHE A 177 -2.86 1.88 -6.35
N ARG A 178 -2.96 0.57 -6.08
CA ARG A 178 -3.07 -0.48 -7.09
C ARG A 178 -4.53 -0.81 -7.39
N GLY A 179 -5.38 -0.75 -6.36
CA GLY A 179 -6.81 -0.96 -6.48
C GLY A 179 -7.57 0.25 -7.01
N LEU A 180 -7.43 1.42 -6.38
CA LEU A 180 -8.24 2.60 -6.71
C LEU A 180 -7.60 3.45 -7.80
N LEU A 181 -6.38 3.95 -7.60
CA LEU A 181 -5.75 4.94 -8.48
C LEU A 181 -5.36 4.34 -9.83
N LEU A 182 -4.54 3.28 -9.84
CA LEU A 182 -3.96 2.74 -11.07
C LEU A 182 -4.99 2.41 -12.16
N PRO A 183 -6.16 1.78 -11.86
CA PRO A 183 -7.18 1.53 -12.88
C PRO A 183 -7.80 2.78 -13.51
N ARG A 184 -7.70 3.93 -12.81
CA ARG A 184 -8.31 5.22 -13.17
C ARG A 184 -7.32 6.19 -13.82
N MET A 185 -6.04 5.84 -13.87
CA MET A 185 -4.96 6.69 -14.35
C MET A 185 -4.71 6.60 -15.87
N GLY A 186 -5.30 5.62 -16.55
CA GLY A 186 -5.04 5.30 -17.95
C GLY A 186 -5.27 6.48 -18.91
N LYS A 187 -6.35 7.25 -18.72
CA LYS A 187 -6.62 8.45 -19.57
C LYS A 187 -5.60 9.57 -19.34
N ALA A 188 -5.15 9.78 -18.10
CA ALA A 188 -4.31 10.92 -17.73
C ALA A 188 -2.82 10.71 -18.05
N PHE A 189 -2.36 9.47 -18.01
CA PHE A 189 -0.94 9.10 -18.10
C PHE A 189 -0.63 8.02 -19.15
N GLY A 190 -1.65 7.45 -19.80
CA GLY A 190 -1.47 6.49 -20.88
C GLY A 190 -0.73 5.24 -20.43
N ARG A 191 0.31 4.85 -21.19
CA ARG A 191 1.14 3.65 -20.91
C ARG A 191 2.07 3.82 -19.70
N ALA A 192 2.31 5.05 -19.26
CA ALA A 192 3.19 5.36 -18.13
C ALA A 192 2.44 5.41 -16.79
N ASP A 193 1.14 5.08 -16.76
CA ASP A 193 0.31 5.18 -15.56
C ASP A 193 0.85 4.37 -14.37
N TRP A 194 1.39 3.18 -14.61
CA TRP A 194 2.02 2.36 -13.57
C TRP A 194 3.34 2.95 -13.05
N ILE A 195 4.10 3.67 -13.88
CA ILE A 195 5.32 4.37 -13.45
C ILE A 195 4.92 5.54 -12.55
N VAL A 196 3.97 6.35 -13.01
CA VAL A 196 3.46 7.49 -12.20
C VAL A 196 2.86 6.99 -10.89
N ASN A 197 2.15 5.86 -10.91
CA ASN A 197 1.62 5.24 -9.71
C ASN A 197 2.72 4.82 -8.72
N GLY A 198 3.81 4.20 -9.21
CA GLY A 198 4.97 3.85 -8.39
C GLY A 198 5.67 5.07 -7.80
N VAL A 199 5.84 6.15 -8.56
CA VAL A 199 6.41 7.42 -8.06
C VAL A 199 5.52 8.05 -7.00
N LEU A 200 4.20 8.13 -7.24
CA LEU A 200 3.25 8.66 -6.25
C LEU A 200 3.22 7.82 -4.97
N PHE A 201 3.32 6.50 -5.10
CA PHE A 201 3.46 5.59 -3.96
C PHE A 201 4.75 5.84 -3.17
N GLY A 202 5.88 6.00 -3.85
CA GLY A 202 7.13 6.38 -3.17
C GLY A 202 7.02 7.72 -2.45
N CYS A 203 6.57 8.77 -3.16
CA CYS A 203 6.39 10.10 -2.57
C CYS A 203 5.32 10.16 -1.48
N TYR A 204 4.44 9.18 -1.37
CA TYR A 204 3.47 9.09 -0.27
C TYR A 204 4.15 8.90 1.10
N HIS A 205 5.39 8.41 1.12
CA HIS A 205 6.19 8.21 2.32
C HIS A 205 6.81 9.52 2.86
N LEU A 206 6.15 10.68 2.72
CA LEU A 206 6.58 11.93 3.37
C LEU A 206 6.62 11.82 4.91
N HIS A 207 5.93 10.83 5.48
CA HIS A 207 5.99 10.52 6.91
C HIS A 207 7.31 9.80 7.32
N GLU A 208 8.05 9.28 6.34
CA GLU A 208 9.35 8.63 6.50
C GLU A 208 10.28 8.90 5.28
N PRO A 209 10.70 10.15 5.02
CA PRO A 209 11.23 10.56 3.70
C PRO A 209 12.47 9.80 3.20
N TRP A 210 13.27 9.24 4.11
CA TRP A 210 14.45 8.47 3.76
C TRP A 210 14.14 7.16 3.02
N VAL A 211 12.94 6.60 3.19
CA VAL A 211 12.52 5.38 2.47
C VAL A 211 11.98 5.66 1.07
N ILE A 212 11.74 6.93 0.70
CA ILE A 212 11.13 7.30 -0.59
C ILE A 212 11.84 6.65 -1.78
N PRO A 213 13.19 6.66 -1.88
CA PRO A 213 13.86 5.98 -2.98
C PRO A 213 13.47 4.49 -3.05
N ASN A 214 13.55 3.77 -1.92
CA ASN A 214 13.23 2.34 -1.88
C ASN A 214 11.75 2.12 -2.25
N ALA A 215 10.87 2.91 -1.66
CA ALA A 215 9.44 2.87 -1.91
C ALA A 215 9.07 3.14 -3.38
N ILE A 216 9.81 3.99 -4.12
CA ILE A 216 9.59 4.15 -5.57
C ILE A 216 9.88 2.83 -6.30
N ALA A 217 10.99 2.17 -5.97
CA ALA A 217 11.37 0.89 -6.58
C ALA A 217 10.40 -0.25 -6.21
N THR A 218 10.04 -0.38 -4.93
CA THR A 218 8.94 -1.24 -4.47
C THR A 218 7.65 -0.93 -5.24
N GLY A 219 7.37 0.36 -5.43
CA GLY A 219 6.19 0.82 -6.12
C GLY A 219 6.12 0.36 -7.57
N PHE A 220 7.25 0.26 -8.27
CA PHE A 220 7.33 -0.33 -9.61
C PHE A 220 7.13 -1.84 -9.59
N LEU A 221 7.70 -2.53 -8.62
CA LEU A 221 7.59 -3.99 -8.46
C LEU A 221 6.15 -4.43 -8.15
N THR A 222 5.34 -3.58 -7.52
CA THR A 222 3.92 -3.86 -7.26
C THR A 222 2.99 -3.31 -8.34
N ALA A 223 3.22 -2.10 -8.86
CA ALA A 223 2.38 -1.50 -9.90
C ALA A 223 2.52 -2.17 -11.27
N GLY A 224 3.74 -2.59 -11.65
CA GLY A 224 4.03 -3.26 -12.91
C GLY A 224 3.21 -4.54 -13.13
N PRO A 225 3.33 -5.57 -12.26
CA PRO A 225 2.53 -6.78 -12.37
C PRO A 225 1.03 -6.52 -12.19
N THR A 226 0.63 -5.61 -11.28
CA THR A 226 -0.77 -5.21 -11.13
C THR A 226 -1.35 -4.70 -12.45
N LYS A 227 -0.64 -3.80 -13.14
CA LYS A 227 -1.05 -3.25 -14.44
C LYS A 227 -1.09 -4.33 -15.51
N ARG A 228 -0.02 -5.12 -15.60
CA ARG A 228 0.16 -6.18 -16.61
C ARG A 228 -0.94 -7.24 -16.53
N TYR A 229 -1.27 -7.67 -15.32
CA TYR A 229 -2.22 -8.75 -15.08
C TYR A 229 -3.60 -8.29 -14.60
N ARG A 230 -3.83 -6.97 -14.53
CA ARG A 230 -5.07 -6.31 -14.10
C ARG A 230 -5.63 -6.87 -12.78
N SER A 231 -4.74 -7.02 -11.80
CA SER A 231 -5.02 -7.65 -10.51
C SER A 231 -4.27 -6.93 -9.39
N ALA A 232 -5.02 -6.20 -8.55
CA ALA A 232 -4.47 -5.60 -7.33
C ALA A 232 -4.11 -6.67 -6.29
N LEU A 233 -4.70 -7.88 -6.38
CA LEU A 233 -4.32 -9.00 -5.53
C LEU A 233 -2.86 -9.42 -5.71
N MET A 234 -2.27 -9.19 -6.90
CA MET A 234 -0.83 -9.41 -7.08
C MET A 234 0.01 -8.39 -6.30
N GLY A 235 -0.32 -7.10 -6.40
CA GLY A 235 0.37 -6.05 -5.64
C GLY A 235 0.28 -6.31 -4.14
N ILE A 236 -0.92 -6.61 -3.64
CA ILE A 236 -1.17 -7.03 -2.25
C ILE A 236 -0.28 -8.22 -1.88
N ALA A 237 -0.31 -9.31 -2.66
CA ALA A 237 0.45 -10.51 -2.31
C ALA A 237 1.97 -10.30 -2.33
N ILE A 238 2.48 -9.48 -3.25
CA ILE A 238 3.92 -9.13 -3.33
C ILE A 238 4.31 -8.27 -2.12
N HIS A 239 3.56 -7.21 -1.85
CA HIS A 239 3.87 -6.26 -0.79
C HIS A 239 3.69 -6.86 0.62
N SER A 240 2.71 -7.73 0.81
CA SER A 240 2.48 -8.42 2.08
C SER A 240 3.63 -9.34 2.53
N VAL A 241 4.61 -9.64 1.66
CA VAL A 241 5.80 -10.41 2.05
C VAL A 241 6.62 -9.67 3.11
N GLU A 242 6.78 -8.35 2.97
CA GLU A 242 7.46 -7.51 3.97
C GLU A 242 6.71 -7.52 5.30
N SER A 243 5.37 -7.36 5.27
CA SER A 243 4.54 -7.43 6.49
C SER A 243 4.68 -8.75 7.23
N VAL A 244 4.66 -9.87 6.51
CA VAL A 244 4.83 -11.20 7.11
C VAL A 244 6.24 -11.35 7.70
N PHE A 245 7.26 -10.88 6.97
CA PHE A 245 8.64 -10.88 7.47
C PHE A 245 8.77 -10.10 8.79
N PHE A 246 8.23 -8.87 8.86
CA PHE A 246 8.27 -8.07 10.09
C PHE A 246 7.57 -8.75 11.27
N LEU A 247 6.42 -9.40 11.04
CA LEU A 247 5.73 -10.14 12.09
C LEU A 247 6.55 -11.33 12.61
N VAL A 248 7.20 -12.07 11.71
CA VAL A 248 8.08 -13.19 12.08
C VAL A 248 9.28 -12.70 12.89
N VAL A 249 9.91 -11.59 12.50
CA VAL A 249 11.05 -10.99 13.22
C VAL A 249 10.64 -10.46 14.59
N LEU A 250 9.43 -9.92 14.73
CA LEU A 250 8.95 -9.36 15.98
C LEU A 250 8.53 -10.44 17.00
N LEU A 251 8.04 -11.59 16.52
CA LEU A 251 7.46 -12.64 17.36
C LEU A 251 8.38 -13.14 18.50
N PRO A 252 9.69 -13.41 18.29
CA PRO A 252 10.59 -13.82 19.36
C PRO A 252 10.63 -12.86 20.54
N MET A 253 10.56 -11.55 20.29
CA MET A 253 10.61 -10.51 21.33
C MET A 253 9.34 -10.48 22.20
N VAL A 254 8.25 -11.02 21.69
CA VAL A 254 6.96 -11.09 22.41
C VAL A 254 6.86 -12.37 23.23
N ILE A 255 7.47 -13.45 22.73
CA ILE A 255 7.53 -14.75 23.39
C ILE A 255 8.52 -14.75 24.55
N SER A 256 9.65 -14.03 24.41
CA SER A 256 10.68 -13.89 25.45
C SER A 256 10.12 -13.38 26.76
#